data_AF-A0A062TTJ2-F1
#
_entry.id   AF-A0A062TTJ2-F1
#
_cell.length_a   1.000
_cell.length_b   1.000
_cell.length_c   1.000
_cell.angle_alpha   90.00
_cell.angle_beta   90.00
_cell.angle_gamma   90.00
#
_symmetry.space_group_name_H-M   'P 1'
#
loop_
_entity.id
_entity.type
_entity.pdbx_description
1 polymer ?
#
loop_
_entity_poly.entity_id
_entity_poly.type
_entity_poly.pdbx_seq_one_letter_code
_entity_poly.pdbx_strand_id
1 'polypeptide(L)'
;MKDHGTRKDFEDTVEDALGFNFRSIRTLKDLLIHPNRVFKSYAERDRETYTPALRLWFGLIGIQVIISTLWGGWGGIMKRQLEANSPRVREVYVSLTDGRLEPFYDHYGSAMNVLMPIVISCFSALGVFLLSAFGVKLSWPARLNIAMGILVAGSVIGLLYQPAVFFDFYYQYPWTGLVVVMAAYFLTFYRGAPGVLASTKKLAAVKAFGFSLGMMVLIIIGSMIMQIAAVIYAVIKIGPPAG
;
A
#
# COMPACT_ATOMS: atom_id res chain seq x y z
N MET A 1 9.53 -19.01 39.14
CA MET A 1 10.14 -17.71 38.80
C MET A 1 11.42 -17.91 37.99
N LYS A 2 11.36 -18.29 36.70
CA LYS A 2 12.53 -18.38 35.78
C LYS A 2 12.09 -18.41 34.30
N ASP A 3 11.29 -17.44 33.86
CA ASP A 3 10.85 -17.41 32.44
C ASP A 3 10.75 -15.99 31.85
N HIS A 4 11.02 -14.94 32.64
CA HIS A 4 10.95 -13.56 32.16
C HIS A 4 12.22 -13.08 31.44
N GLY A 5 13.38 -13.70 31.70
CA GLY A 5 14.65 -13.32 31.06
C GLY A 5 14.74 -13.77 29.60
N THR A 6 14.44 -15.04 29.34
CA THR A 6 14.57 -15.66 28.01
C THR A 6 13.64 -15.03 26.98
N ARG A 7 12.43 -14.64 27.40
CA ARG A 7 11.48 -13.95 26.53
C ARG A 7 11.96 -12.54 26.19
N LYS A 8 12.51 -11.80 27.15
CA LYS A 8 13.01 -10.44 26.92
C LYS A 8 14.27 -10.44 26.03
N ASP A 9 15.19 -11.39 26.25
CA ASP A 9 16.39 -11.51 25.43
C ASP A 9 16.06 -11.94 23.98
N PHE A 10 15.07 -12.82 23.80
CA PHE A 10 14.56 -13.17 22.47
C PHE A 10 13.82 -11.99 21.82
N GLU A 11 13.05 -11.23 22.61
CA GLU A 11 12.38 -10.02 22.14
C GLU A 11 13.40 -8.99 21.65
N ASP A 12 14.44 -8.70 22.45
CA ASP A 12 15.53 -7.77 22.10
C ASP A 12 16.34 -8.25 20.89
N THR A 13 16.66 -9.54 20.80
CA THR A 13 17.38 -10.11 19.64
C THR A 13 16.55 -10.02 18.34
N VAL A 14 15.23 -10.21 18.42
CA VAL A 14 14.33 -10.07 17.26
C VAL A 14 14.12 -8.61 16.89
N GLU A 15 14.04 -7.70 17.87
CA GLU A 15 13.99 -6.25 17.63
C GLU A 15 15.26 -5.75 16.93
N ASP A 16 16.43 -6.22 17.36
CA ASP A 16 17.72 -5.85 16.78
C ASP A 16 17.95 -6.47 15.39
N ALA A 17 17.51 -7.73 15.17
CA ALA A 17 17.72 -8.41 13.90
C ALA A 17 16.76 -7.97 12.78
N LEU A 18 15.50 -7.65 13.12
CA LEU A 18 14.47 -7.30 12.12
C LEU A 18 14.13 -5.80 12.08
N GLY A 19 14.57 -5.01 13.06
CA GLY A 19 14.18 -3.60 13.20
C GLY A 19 12.68 -3.38 13.48
N PHE A 20 11.91 -4.47 13.63
CA PHE A 20 10.49 -4.50 13.93
C PHE A 20 10.29 -4.68 15.43
N ASN A 21 9.92 -3.58 16.10
CA ASN A 21 9.59 -3.59 17.52
C ASN A 21 8.31 -4.43 17.78
N PHE A 22 8.19 -5.12 18.92
CA PHE A 22 6.96 -5.87 19.28
C PHE A 22 5.70 -5.01 19.24
N ARG A 23 5.85 -3.71 19.52
CA ARG A 23 4.81 -2.69 19.38
C ARG A 23 4.31 -2.56 17.95
N SER A 24 5.17 -2.73 16.95
CA SER A 24 4.80 -2.67 15.54
C SER A 24 3.87 -3.81 15.16
N ILE A 25 4.20 -5.05 15.55
CA ILE A 25 3.35 -6.22 15.35
C ILE A 25 2.02 -6.04 16.09
N ARG A 26 2.06 -5.55 17.34
CA ARG A 26 0.84 -5.24 18.11
C ARG A 26 -0.03 -4.21 17.40
N THR A 27 0.54 -3.13 16.89
CA THR A 27 -0.20 -2.11 16.14
C THR A 27 -0.80 -2.69 14.86
N LEU A 28 -0.06 -3.51 14.10
CA LEU A 28 -0.60 -4.17 12.91
C LEU A 28 -1.78 -5.08 13.23
N LYS A 29 -1.64 -5.93 14.25
CA LYS A 29 -2.71 -6.81 14.73
C LYS A 29 -3.94 -6.00 15.16
N ASP A 30 -3.74 -4.96 15.96
CA ASP A 30 -4.86 -4.17 16.48
C ASP A 30 -5.49 -3.30 15.39
N LEU A 31 -4.75 -2.84 14.38
CA LEU A 31 -5.35 -2.17 13.20
C LEU A 31 -6.32 -3.11 12.45
N LEU A 32 -6.02 -4.41 12.36
CA LEU A 32 -6.87 -5.38 11.67
C LEU A 32 -8.06 -5.86 12.53
N ILE A 33 -7.82 -6.10 13.82
CA ILE A 33 -8.81 -6.74 14.70
C ILE A 33 -9.60 -5.71 15.52
N HIS A 34 -8.92 -4.68 16.04
CA HIS A 34 -9.48 -3.69 16.98
C HIS A 34 -9.08 -2.24 16.63
N PRO A 35 -9.32 -1.75 15.39
CA PRO A 35 -8.80 -0.47 14.92
C PRO A 35 -9.22 0.73 15.79
N ASN A 36 -10.34 0.62 16.50
CA ASN A 36 -10.81 1.67 17.43
C ASN A 36 -9.81 1.98 18.53
N ARG A 37 -9.10 0.96 19.06
CA ARG A 37 -8.10 1.16 20.11
C ARG A 37 -6.92 1.97 19.60
N VAL A 38 -6.45 1.64 18.39
CA VAL A 38 -5.36 2.35 17.73
C VAL A 38 -5.77 3.79 17.40
N PHE A 39 -6.98 4.00 16.86
CA PHE A 39 -7.46 5.33 16.50
C PHE A 39 -7.64 6.23 17.72
N LYS A 40 -8.13 5.69 18.84
CA LYS A 40 -8.23 6.44 20.11
C LYS A 40 -6.85 6.86 20.61
N SER A 41 -5.90 5.93 20.70
CA SER A 41 -4.53 6.25 21.13
C SER A 41 -3.87 7.31 20.22
N TYR A 42 -4.04 7.21 18.90
CA TYR A 42 -3.56 8.24 17.96
C TYR A 42 -4.27 9.60 18.14
N ALA A 43 -5.58 9.60 18.41
CA ALA A 43 -6.32 10.84 18.67
C ALA A 43 -5.89 11.52 19.98
N GLU A 44 -5.61 10.72 21.01
CA GLU A 44 -5.07 11.14 22.31
C GLU A 44 -3.58 11.50 22.23
N ARG A 45 -2.93 11.22 21.10
CA ARG A 45 -1.49 11.43 20.82
C ARG A 45 -0.58 10.62 21.75
N ASP A 46 -1.07 9.48 22.22
CA ASP A 46 -0.27 8.51 22.95
C ASP A 46 0.75 7.86 21.99
N ARG A 47 2.04 7.99 22.33
CA ARG A 47 3.18 7.48 21.54
C ARG A 47 3.76 6.19 22.11
N GLU A 48 3.30 5.76 23.29
CA GLU A 48 3.87 4.65 24.02
C GLU A 48 3.16 3.34 23.66
N THR A 49 1.84 3.35 23.54
CA THR A 49 1.06 2.12 23.32
C THR A 49 1.24 1.52 21.93
N TYR A 50 1.28 2.36 20.89
CA TYR A 50 1.33 1.93 19.49
C TYR A 50 2.45 2.61 18.71
N THR A 51 3.01 1.89 17.74
CA THR A 51 4.00 2.45 16.82
C THR A 51 3.32 3.47 15.89
N PRO A 52 3.94 4.62 15.59
CA PRO A 52 3.43 5.55 14.59
C PRO A 52 3.22 4.86 13.24
N ALA A 53 2.03 5.04 12.65
CA ALA A 53 1.64 4.32 11.44
C ALA A 53 2.55 4.63 10.24
N LEU A 54 3.14 5.82 10.19
CA LEU A 54 4.11 6.19 9.15
C LEU A 54 5.33 5.25 9.13
N ARG A 55 5.84 4.86 10.31
CA ARG A 55 6.98 3.91 10.41
C ARG A 55 6.58 2.53 9.92
N LEU A 56 5.39 2.06 10.30
CA LEU A 56 4.86 0.78 9.83
C LEU A 56 4.69 0.78 8.31
N TRP A 57 4.20 1.89 7.77
CA TRP A 57 3.98 2.03 6.33
C TRP A 57 5.28 1.90 5.54
N PHE A 58 6.35 2.61 5.93
CA PHE A 58 7.66 2.45 5.28
C PHE A 58 8.22 1.02 5.41
N GLY A 59 8.04 0.38 6.58
CA GLY A 59 8.41 -1.03 6.75
C GLY A 59 7.68 -1.96 5.79
N LEU A 60 6.37 -1.76 5.60
CA LEU A 60 5.56 -2.53 4.65
C LEU A 60 5.94 -2.27 3.19
N ILE A 61 6.28 -1.03 2.82
CA ILE A 61 6.81 -0.72 1.49
C ILE A 61 8.13 -1.46 1.25
N GLY A 62 9.04 -1.48 2.23
CA GLY A 62 10.28 -2.26 2.14
C GLY A 62 10.01 -3.75 1.88
N ILE A 63 9.07 -4.34 2.61
CA ILE A 63 8.65 -5.74 2.40
C ILE A 63 8.06 -5.94 0.99
N GLN A 64 7.21 -5.01 0.52
CA GLN A 64 6.65 -5.08 -0.83
C GLN A 64 7.73 -5.04 -1.92
N VAL A 65 8.76 -4.21 -1.76
CA VAL A 65 9.89 -4.12 -2.70
C VAL A 65 10.69 -5.42 -2.70
N ILE A 66 10.98 -6.00 -1.54
CA ILE A 66 11.67 -7.30 -1.42
C ILE A 66 10.87 -8.38 -2.14
N ILE A 67 9.57 -8.50 -1.86
CA ILE A 67 8.70 -9.49 -2.50
C ILE A 67 8.61 -9.27 -4.01
N SER A 68 8.46 -8.02 -4.46
CA SER A 68 8.47 -7.68 -5.89
C SER A 68 9.78 -8.15 -6.55
N THR A 69 10.92 -7.93 -5.89
CA THR A 69 12.24 -8.34 -6.40
C THR A 69 12.33 -9.86 -6.56
N LEU A 70 11.80 -10.63 -5.60
CA LEU A 70 11.73 -12.10 -5.69
C LEU A 70 10.89 -12.60 -6.88
N TRP A 71 10.03 -11.74 -7.46
CA TRP A 71 9.23 -12.05 -8.65
C TRP A 71 9.78 -11.49 -9.96
N GLY A 72 11.05 -11.06 -9.98
CA GLY A 72 11.66 -10.43 -11.14
C GLY A 72 11.40 -8.92 -11.22
N GLY A 73 10.99 -8.32 -10.10
CA GLY A 73 10.69 -6.90 -10.00
C GLY A 73 9.47 -6.47 -10.82
N TRP A 74 9.31 -5.16 -10.96
CA TRP A 74 8.24 -4.57 -11.76
C TRP A 74 8.35 -4.88 -13.27
N GLY A 75 9.56 -5.13 -13.77
CA GLY A 75 9.78 -5.58 -15.15
C GLY A 75 9.21 -6.98 -15.39
N GLY A 76 9.49 -7.93 -14.50
CA GLY A 76 8.94 -9.29 -14.56
C GLY A 76 7.41 -9.32 -14.43
N ILE A 77 6.84 -8.47 -13.56
CA ILE A 77 5.38 -8.31 -13.44
C ILE A 77 4.78 -7.78 -14.75
N MET A 78 5.37 -6.75 -15.35
CA MET A 78 4.92 -6.20 -16.63
C MET A 78 5.00 -7.23 -17.75
N LYS A 79 6.08 -8.02 -17.83
CA LYS A 79 6.22 -9.10 -18.80
C LYS A 79 5.08 -10.12 -18.71
N ARG A 80 4.81 -10.65 -17.51
CA ARG A 80 3.71 -11.60 -17.28
C ARG A 80 2.35 -10.98 -17.58
N GLN A 81 2.15 -9.72 -17.20
CA GLN A 81 0.92 -9.00 -17.50
C GLN A 81 0.73 -8.86 -19.02
N LEU A 82 1.77 -8.54 -19.78
CA LEU A 82 1.67 -8.42 -21.24
C LEU A 82 1.42 -9.78 -21.92
N GLU A 83 2.05 -10.84 -21.41
CA GLU A 83 1.86 -12.22 -21.89
C GLU A 83 0.44 -12.75 -21.60
N ALA A 84 -0.16 -12.35 -20.48
CA ALA A 84 -1.52 -12.73 -20.10
C ALA A 84 -2.62 -11.86 -20.74
N ASN A 85 -2.26 -10.72 -21.33
CA ASN A 85 -3.21 -9.80 -21.96
C ASN A 85 -3.59 -10.24 -23.38
N SER A 86 -4.64 -9.62 -23.93
CA SER A 86 -5.04 -9.88 -25.31
C SER A 86 -3.90 -9.58 -26.31
N PRO A 87 -3.80 -10.33 -27.44
CA PRO A 87 -2.77 -10.11 -28.46
C PRO A 87 -2.68 -8.66 -28.94
N ARG A 88 -3.83 -7.98 -29.05
CA ARG A 88 -3.91 -6.56 -29.43
C ARG A 88 -3.12 -5.63 -28.51
N VAL A 89 -3.15 -5.87 -27.19
CA VAL A 89 -2.38 -5.05 -26.24
C VAL A 89 -0.89 -5.33 -26.43
N ARG A 90 -0.50 -6.59 -26.59
CA ARG A 90 0.90 -6.95 -26.86
C ARG A 90 1.43 -6.31 -28.14
N GLU A 91 0.66 -6.29 -29.21
CA GLU A 91 1.03 -5.64 -30.48
C GLU A 91 1.29 -4.14 -30.32
N VAL A 92 0.53 -3.44 -29.47
CA VAL A 92 0.79 -2.03 -29.16
C VAL A 92 2.19 -1.87 -28.57
N TYR A 93 2.56 -2.66 -27.57
CA TYR A 93 3.90 -2.56 -26.96
C TYR A 93 5.02 -3.00 -27.90
N VAL A 94 4.79 -4.03 -28.72
CA VAL A 94 5.75 -4.42 -29.79
C VAL A 94 5.97 -3.26 -30.74
N SER A 95 4.90 -2.59 -31.19
CA SER A 95 5.01 -1.43 -32.09
C SER A 95 5.70 -0.23 -31.44
N LEU A 96 5.45 0.03 -30.15
CA LEU A 96 6.06 1.12 -29.41
C LEU A 96 7.55 0.92 -29.11
N THR A 97 8.04 -0.32 -29.21
CA THR A 97 9.41 -0.70 -28.83
C THR A 97 10.24 -1.22 -30.00
N ASP A 98 9.69 -1.19 -31.22
CA ASP A 98 10.27 -1.84 -32.41
C ASP A 98 10.61 -3.32 -32.14
N GLY A 99 9.76 -4.02 -31.39
CA GLY A 99 9.96 -5.41 -30.99
C GLY A 99 10.95 -5.64 -29.84
N ARG A 100 11.58 -4.59 -29.29
CA ARG A 100 12.57 -4.69 -28.20
C ARG A 100 11.92 -4.70 -26.82
N LEU A 101 11.15 -5.75 -26.53
CA LEU A 101 10.40 -5.89 -25.28
C LEU A 101 11.27 -6.14 -24.04
N GLU A 102 12.39 -6.86 -24.15
CA GLU A 102 13.24 -7.13 -22.98
C GLU A 102 13.90 -5.85 -22.40
N PRO A 103 14.57 -4.99 -23.21
CA PRO A 103 15.06 -3.70 -22.70
C PRO A 103 13.93 -2.80 -22.17
N PHE A 104 12.73 -2.89 -22.75
CA PHE A 104 11.56 -2.18 -22.25
C PHE A 104 11.21 -2.59 -20.82
N TYR A 105 11.16 -3.90 -20.53
CA TYR A 105 10.83 -4.40 -19.20
C TYR A 105 11.85 -3.96 -18.14
N ASP A 106 13.14 -3.96 -18.48
CA ASP A 106 14.21 -3.55 -17.58
C ASP A 106 14.12 -2.05 -17.22
N HIS A 107 13.95 -1.20 -18.23
CA HIS A 107 13.80 0.24 -18.02
C HIS A 107 12.49 0.60 -17.32
N TYR A 108 11.40 -0.08 -17.67
CA TYR A 108 10.12 0.05 -16.98
C TYR A 108 10.25 -0.33 -15.50
N GLY A 109 10.88 -1.46 -15.23
CA GLY A 109 11.11 -1.94 -13.86
C GLY A 109 11.93 -0.97 -13.03
N SER A 110 13.00 -0.42 -13.63
CA SER A 110 13.85 0.59 -13.02
C SER A 110 13.08 1.87 -12.68
N ALA A 111 12.27 2.37 -13.60
CA ALA A 111 11.42 3.55 -13.36
C ALA A 111 10.41 3.29 -12.25
N MET A 112 9.73 2.15 -12.26
CA MET A 112 8.73 1.77 -11.26
C MET A 112 9.34 1.65 -9.86
N ASN A 113 10.54 1.09 -9.71
CA ASN A 113 11.24 1.00 -8.42
C ASN A 113 11.45 2.37 -7.77
N VAL A 114 11.63 3.43 -8.57
CA VAL A 114 11.82 4.81 -8.09
C VAL A 114 10.47 5.51 -7.91
N LEU A 115 9.60 5.44 -8.93
CA LEU A 115 8.35 6.19 -8.96
C LEU A 115 7.35 5.67 -7.93
N MET A 116 7.28 4.36 -7.72
CA MET A 116 6.28 3.75 -6.84
C MET A 116 6.32 4.29 -5.41
N PRO A 117 7.45 4.24 -4.67
CA PRO A 117 7.46 4.78 -3.31
C PRO A 117 7.12 6.28 -3.28
N ILE A 118 7.55 7.07 -4.27
CA ILE A 118 7.29 8.51 -4.33
C ILE A 118 5.81 8.79 -4.56
N VAL A 119 5.25 8.27 -5.65
CA VAL A 119 3.88 8.53 -6.08
C VAL A 119 2.90 7.97 -5.06
N ILE A 120 3.10 6.73 -4.59
CA ILE A 120 2.23 6.15 -3.58
C ILE A 120 2.32 6.94 -2.28
N SER A 121 3.51 7.38 -1.81
CA SER A 121 3.64 8.24 -0.62
C SER A 121 2.84 9.53 -0.79
N CYS A 122 3.03 10.23 -1.90
CA CYS A 122 2.40 11.53 -2.16
C CYS A 122 0.87 11.41 -2.19
N PHE A 123 0.34 10.46 -2.96
CA PHE A 123 -1.11 10.27 -3.08
C PHE A 123 -1.72 9.70 -1.80
N SER A 124 -0.98 8.86 -1.07
CA SER A 124 -1.38 8.37 0.26
C SER A 124 -1.49 9.50 1.29
N ALA A 125 -0.53 10.42 1.28
CA ALA A 125 -0.53 11.58 2.16
C ALA A 125 -1.74 12.50 1.91
N LEU A 126 -2.29 12.52 0.69
CA LEU A 126 -3.52 13.26 0.40
C LEU A 126 -4.74 12.73 1.16
N GLY A 127 -4.71 11.49 1.64
CA GLY A 127 -5.73 10.92 2.52
C GLY A 127 -5.93 11.71 3.82
N VAL A 128 -4.91 12.44 4.29
CA VAL A 128 -5.03 13.29 5.48
C VAL A 128 -5.99 14.47 5.23
N PHE A 129 -6.05 14.99 4.01
CA PHE A 129 -7.00 16.04 3.63
C PHE A 129 -8.43 15.51 3.56
N LEU A 130 -8.62 14.27 3.08
CA LEU A 130 -9.93 13.60 3.13
C LEU A 130 -10.47 13.48 4.56
N LEU A 131 -9.61 13.13 5.53
CA LEU A 131 -10.00 13.12 6.94
C LEU A 131 -10.34 14.52 7.46
N SER A 132 -9.63 15.55 6.99
CA SER A 132 -9.86 16.93 7.40
C SER A 132 -11.23 17.45 6.94
N ALA A 133 -11.72 16.99 5.78
CA ALA A 133 -13.05 17.31 5.27
C ALA A 133 -14.20 16.82 6.16
N PHE A 134 -13.96 15.87 7.06
CA PHE A 134 -14.98 15.34 7.98
C PHE A 134 -15.27 16.22 9.20
N GLY A 135 -14.65 17.40 9.31
CA GLY A 135 -14.94 18.41 10.33
C GLY A 135 -14.53 18.03 11.76
N VAL A 136 -13.70 16.99 11.92
CA VAL A 136 -13.29 16.51 13.24
C VAL A 136 -12.09 17.31 13.74
N LYS A 137 -12.19 17.83 14.98
CA LYS A 137 -11.11 18.57 15.67
C LYS A 137 -10.00 17.62 16.15
N LEU A 138 -9.27 17.03 15.21
CA LEU A 138 -8.03 16.29 15.47
C LEU A 138 -6.81 17.15 15.12
N SER A 139 -5.72 16.92 15.82
CA SER A 139 -4.43 17.51 15.46
C SER A 139 -3.92 16.94 14.14
N TRP A 140 -3.07 17.70 13.44
CA TRP A 140 -2.46 17.22 12.20
C TRP A 140 -1.71 15.88 12.36
N PRO A 141 -0.86 15.68 13.41
CA PRO A 141 -0.21 14.38 13.62
C PRO A 141 -1.19 13.22 13.88
N ALA A 142 -2.31 13.48 14.57
CA ALA A 142 -3.32 12.46 14.82
C ALA A 142 -4.03 12.06 13.52
N ARG A 143 -4.41 13.03 12.69
CA ARG A 143 -5.01 12.77 11.37
C ARG A 143 -4.07 11.99 10.48
N LEU A 144 -2.79 12.38 10.43
CA LEU A 144 -1.76 11.67 9.67
C LEU A 144 -1.64 10.22 10.13
N ASN A 145 -1.48 9.96 11.43
CA ASN A 145 -1.34 8.59 11.93
C ASN A 145 -2.59 7.73 11.68
N ILE A 146 -3.80 8.31 11.78
CA ILE A 146 -5.04 7.58 11.48
C ILE A 146 -5.14 7.26 9.99
N ALA A 147 -4.91 8.23 9.10
CA ALA A 147 -4.92 8.00 7.64
C ALA A 147 -3.89 6.93 7.25
N MET A 148 -2.66 7.07 7.74
CA MET A 148 -1.60 6.09 7.52
C MET A 148 -1.93 4.73 8.14
N GLY A 149 -2.62 4.68 9.29
CA GLY A 149 -3.05 3.43 9.91
C GLY A 149 -4.05 2.65 9.05
N ILE A 150 -4.97 3.36 8.38
CA ILE A 150 -5.90 2.76 7.42
C ILE A 150 -5.13 2.22 6.20
N LEU A 151 -4.18 3.00 5.69
CA LEU A 151 -3.31 2.58 4.59
C LEU A 151 -2.49 1.34 4.94
N VAL A 152 -1.89 1.32 6.13
CA VAL A 152 -1.14 0.18 6.67
C VAL A 152 -2.00 -1.07 6.69
N ALA A 153 -3.24 -0.99 7.18
CA ALA A 153 -4.16 -2.12 7.18
C ALA A 153 -4.43 -2.64 5.77
N GLY A 154 -4.73 -1.76 4.81
CA GLY A 154 -4.92 -2.18 3.42
C GLY A 154 -3.65 -2.68 2.74
N SER A 155 -2.47 -2.16 3.09
CA SER A 155 -1.19 -2.67 2.59
C SER A 155 -0.89 -4.08 3.10
N VAL A 156 -1.22 -4.40 4.36
CA VAL A 156 -1.11 -5.77 4.88
C VAL A 156 -2.07 -6.70 4.14
N ILE A 157 -3.33 -6.31 3.98
CA ILE A 157 -4.29 -7.13 3.24
C ILE A 157 -3.87 -7.28 1.76
N GLY A 158 -3.37 -6.22 1.14
CA GLY A 158 -2.84 -6.25 -0.22
C GLY A 158 -1.64 -7.19 -0.35
N LEU A 159 -0.71 -7.18 0.62
CA LEU A 159 0.41 -8.12 0.69
C LEU A 159 -0.07 -9.57 0.79
N LEU A 160 -1.04 -9.84 1.68
CA LEU A 160 -1.64 -11.17 1.81
C LEU A 160 -2.41 -11.61 0.56
N TYR A 161 -2.88 -10.65 -0.24
CA TYR A 161 -3.53 -10.91 -1.52
C TYR A 161 -2.53 -11.20 -2.65
N GLN A 162 -1.25 -10.81 -2.52
CA GLN A 162 -0.30 -10.94 -3.62
C GLN A 162 -0.12 -12.38 -4.16
N PRO A 163 -0.15 -13.47 -3.36
CA PRO A 163 -0.10 -14.82 -3.91
C PRO A 163 -1.20 -15.14 -4.93
N ALA A 164 -2.28 -14.34 -5.00
CA ALA A 164 -3.29 -14.44 -6.05
C ALA A 164 -2.69 -14.33 -7.47
N VAL A 165 -1.53 -13.67 -7.64
CA VAL A 165 -0.84 -13.54 -8.94
C VAL A 165 -0.44 -14.88 -9.56
N PHE A 166 -0.38 -15.95 -8.76
CA PHE A 166 -0.08 -17.30 -9.26
C PHE A 166 -1.29 -18.01 -9.88
N PHE A 167 -2.47 -17.39 -9.86
CA PHE A 167 -3.69 -17.97 -10.37
C PHE A 167 -4.22 -17.17 -11.56
N ASP A 168 -4.72 -17.86 -12.58
CA ASP A 168 -5.23 -17.23 -13.82
C ASP A 168 -6.36 -16.22 -13.56
N PHE A 169 -7.17 -16.44 -12.51
CA PHE A 169 -8.26 -15.52 -12.17
C PHE A 169 -7.76 -14.10 -11.87
N TYR A 170 -6.53 -13.94 -11.38
CA TYR A 170 -5.96 -12.63 -11.08
C TYR A 170 -5.82 -11.79 -12.36
N TYR A 171 -5.38 -12.42 -13.45
CA TYR A 171 -5.21 -11.77 -14.75
C TYR A 171 -6.55 -11.53 -15.46
N GLN A 172 -7.53 -12.40 -15.24
CA GLN A 172 -8.90 -12.20 -15.76
C GLN A 172 -9.66 -11.10 -15.03
N TYR A 173 -9.42 -10.93 -13.73
CA TYR A 173 -10.15 -9.99 -12.88
C TYR A 173 -9.19 -9.10 -12.07
N PRO A 174 -8.39 -8.24 -12.72
CA PRO A 174 -7.37 -7.43 -12.05
C PRO A 174 -7.96 -6.43 -11.04
N TRP A 175 -9.25 -6.11 -11.15
CA TRP A 175 -9.98 -5.25 -10.23
C TRP A 175 -10.25 -5.88 -8.85
N THR A 176 -10.13 -7.21 -8.72
CA THR A 176 -10.36 -7.93 -7.46
C THR A 176 -9.45 -7.44 -6.34
N GLY A 177 -8.16 -7.19 -6.64
CA GLY A 177 -7.21 -6.64 -5.67
C GLY A 177 -7.63 -5.24 -5.17
N LEU A 178 -8.15 -4.39 -6.06
CA LEU A 178 -8.66 -3.07 -5.69
C LEU A 178 -9.88 -3.18 -4.77
N VAL A 179 -10.80 -4.10 -5.06
CA VAL A 179 -11.99 -4.34 -4.22
C VAL A 179 -11.58 -4.84 -2.84
N VAL A 180 -10.63 -5.76 -2.77
CA VAL A 180 -10.11 -6.31 -1.49
C VAL A 180 -9.47 -5.20 -0.64
N VAL A 181 -8.64 -4.34 -1.24
CA VAL A 181 -8.02 -3.21 -0.52
C VAL A 181 -9.06 -2.16 -0.12
N MET A 182 -10.02 -1.85 -0.99
CA MET A 182 -11.13 -0.94 -0.67
C MET A 182 -11.95 -1.47 0.51
N ALA A 183 -12.26 -2.76 0.53
CA ALA A 183 -12.94 -3.39 1.66
C ALA A 183 -12.11 -3.31 2.94
N ALA A 184 -10.80 -3.50 2.87
CA ALA A 184 -9.90 -3.35 4.01
C ALA A 184 -9.92 -1.91 4.56
N TYR A 185 -9.86 -0.89 3.70
CA TYR A 185 -9.98 0.51 4.11
C TYR A 185 -11.32 0.80 4.76
N PHE A 186 -12.40 0.34 4.13
CA PHE A 186 -13.75 0.54 4.63
C PHE A 186 -13.93 -0.10 6.01
N LEU A 187 -13.56 -1.37 6.17
CA LEU A 187 -13.72 -2.11 7.43
C LEU A 187 -12.84 -1.51 8.54
N THR A 188 -11.60 -1.15 8.23
CA THR A 188 -10.68 -0.52 9.20
C THR A 188 -11.23 0.82 9.67
N PHE A 189 -11.68 1.68 8.75
CA PHE A 189 -12.27 2.97 9.10
C PHE A 189 -13.58 2.78 9.86
N TYR A 190 -14.52 1.98 9.34
CA TYR A 190 -15.85 1.79 9.93
C TYR A 190 -15.77 1.27 11.36
N ARG A 191 -14.86 0.33 11.63
CA ARG A 191 -14.64 -0.22 12.97
C ARG A 191 -13.83 0.73 13.86
N GLY A 192 -12.93 1.53 13.27
CA GLY A 192 -12.06 2.45 14.00
C GLY A 192 -12.71 3.78 14.39
N ALA A 193 -13.58 4.32 13.54
CA ALA A 193 -14.13 5.67 13.63
C ALA A 193 -15.08 5.98 14.80
N PRO A 194 -15.92 5.06 15.30
CA PRO A 194 -16.88 5.37 16.36
C PRO A 194 -16.21 5.92 17.63
N GLY A 195 -16.67 7.08 18.10
CA GLY A 195 -16.11 7.77 19.27
C GLY A 195 -14.81 8.54 19.02
N VAL A 196 -14.27 8.51 17.79
CA VAL A 196 -13.07 9.26 17.39
C VAL A 196 -13.36 10.21 16.23
N LEU A 197 -13.85 9.66 15.11
CA LEU A 197 -14.14 10.40 13.88
C LEU A 197 -15.63 10.54 13.60
N ALA A 198 -16.47 9.73 14.26
CA ALA A 198 -17.91 9.72 14.09
C ALA A 198 -18.61 9.51 15.44
N SER A 199 -19.69 10.26 15.67
CA SER A 199 -20.52 10.15 16.88
C SER A 199 -21.38 8.89 16.89
N THR A 200 -21.75 8.36 15.71
CA THR A 200 -22.62 7.18 15.57
C THR A 200 -22.05 6.19 14.57
N LYS A 201 -22.47 4.91 14.68
CA LYS A 201 -22.09 3.87 13.70
C LYS A 201 -22.58 4.18 12.28
N LYS A 202 -23.78 4.78 12.15
CA LYS A 202 -24.31 5.19 10.83
C LYS A 202 -23.41 6.24 10.18
N LEU A 203 -23.02 7.27 10.93
CA LEU A 203 -22.10 8.28 10.43
C LEU A 203 -20.71 7.70 10.13
N ALA A 204 -20.24 6.74 10.94
CA ALA A 204 -19.00 6.03 10.70
C ALA A 204 -19.02 5.28 9.35
N ALA A 205 -20.14 4.62 9.01
CA ALA A 205 -20.30 3.92 7.74
C ALA A 205 -20.24 4.87 6.53
N VAL A 206 -20.95 6.00 6.60
CA VAL A 206 -20.94 7.01 5.52
C VAL A 206 -19.54 7.60 5.34
N LYS A 207 -18.87 7.98 6.43
CA LYS A 207 -17.50 8.51 6.37
C LYS A 207 -16.49 7.45 5.90
N ALA A 208 -16.63 6.20 6.33
CA ALA A 208 -15.79 5.09 5.88
C ALA A 208 -15.93 4.87 4.38
N PHE A 209 -17.15 4.89 3.85
CA PHE A 209 -17.41 4.76 2.42
C PHE A 209 -16.80 5.92 1.64
N GLY A 210 -17.09 7.17 2.04
CA GLY A 210 -16.54 8.35 1.39
C GLY A 210 -15.00 8.41 1.43
N PHE A 211 -14.39 8.05 2.57
CA PHE A 211 -12.95 7.97 2.69
C PHE A 211 -12.36 6.89 1.78
N SER A 212 -12.92 5.68 1.81
CA SER A 212 -12.41 4.55 1.02
C SER A 212 -12.52 4.82 -0.48
N LEU A 213 -13.65 5.39 -0.92
CA LEU A 213 -13.85 5.80 -2.31
C LEU A 213 -12.86 6.91 -2.72
N GLY A 214 -12.71 7.94 -1.89
CA GLY A 214 -11.73 9.01 -2.14
C GLY A 214 -10.30 8.47 -2.23
N MET A 215 -9.92 7.54 -1.35
CA MET A 215 -8.63 6.87 -1.41
C MET A 215 -8.46 6.03 -2.67
N MET A 216 -9.50 5.30 -3.12
CA MET A 216 -9.43 4.54 -4.38
C MET A 216 -9.21 5.46 -5.57
N VAL A 217 -9.91 6.59 -5.64
CA VAL A 217 -9.72 7.59 -6.70
C VAL A 217 -8.28 8.10 -6.70
N LEU A 218 -7.74 8.46 -5.53
CA LEU A 218 -6.35 8.90 -5.40
C LEU A 218 -5.35 7.82 -5.84
N ILE A 219 -5.56 6.57 -5.43
CA ILE A 219 -4.70 5.45 -5.80
C ILE A 219 -4.75 5.18 -7.30
N ILE A 220 -5.93 5.21 -7.92
CA ILE A 220 -6.10 5.01 -9.36
C ILE A 220 -5.38 6.13 -10.13
N ILE A 221 -5.60 7.39 -9.78
CA ILE A 221 -4.94 8.54 -10.42
C ILE A 221 -3.42 8.44 -10.27
N GLY A 222 -2.93 8.21 -9.05
CA GLY A 222 -1.50 8.04 -8.80
C GLY A 222 -0.91 6.87 -9.60
N SER A 223 -1.62 5.74 -9.67
CA SER A 223 -1.18 4.57 -10.43
C SER A 223 -1.14 4.84 -11.93
N MET A 224 -2.11 5.59 -12.48
CA MET A 224 -2.11 5.98 -13.90
C MET A 224 -0.92 6.89 -14.23
N ILE A 225 -0.69 7.93 -13.41
CA ILE A 225 0.43 8.86 -13.59
C ILE A 225 1.76 8.10 -13.55
N MET A 226 1.93 7.23 -12.56
CA MET A 226 3.12 6.39 -12.40
C MET A 226 3.34 5.48 -13.62
N GLN A 227 2.30 4.76 -14.08
CA GLN A 227 2.41 3.86 -15.22
C GLN A 227 2.76 4.61 -16.51
N ILE A 228 2.11 5.74 -16.77
CA ILE A 228 2.39 6.57 -17.94
C ILE A 228 3.85 7.06 -17.90
N ALA A 229 4.30 7.59 -16.77
CA ALA A 229 5.67 8.06 -16.61
C ALA A 229 6.71 6.94 -16.80
N ALA A 230 6.45 5.75 -16.25
CA ALA A 230 7.33 4.60 -16.40
C ALA A 230 7.41 4.10 -17.85
N VAL A 231 6.28 4.06 -18.56
CA VAL A 231 6.25 3.69 -19.99
C VAL A 231 7.00 4.71 -20.84
N ILE A 232 6.75 6.01 -20.65
CA ILE A 232 7.45 7.08 -21.37
C ILE A 232 8.95 6.98 -21.14
N TYR A 233 9.38 6.83 -19.89
CA TYR A 233 10.79 6.65 -19.55
C TYR A 233 11.41 5.44 -20.26
N ALA A 234 10.73 4.29 -20.21
CA ALA A 234 11.22 3.06 -20.81
C ALA A 234 11.39 3.21 -22.33
N VAL A 235 10.39 3.76 -23.02
CA VAL A 235 10.44 4.00 -24.47
C VAL A 235 11.57 4.95 -24.85
N ILE A 236 11.75 6.06 -24.11
CA ILE A 236 12.85 7.01 -24.37
C ILE A 236 14.22 6.34 -24.17
N LYS A 237 14.36 5.45 -23.17
CA LYS A 237 15.64 4.81 -22.85
C LYS A 237 16.05 3.70 -23.80
N ILE A 238 15.09 3.01 -24.42
CA ILE A 238 15.36 2.03 -25.48
C ILE A 238 16.09 2.69 -26.66
N GLY A 239 15.84 3.98 -26.92
CA GLY A 239 16.45 4.74 -28.01
C GLY A 239 16.04 4.24 -29.40
N PRO A 240 16.49 4.88 -30.49
CA PRO A 240 16.24 4.38 -31.84
C PRO A 240 16.89 3.00 -32.05
N PRO A 241 16.40 2.19 -33.00
CA PRO A 241 17.08 0.96 -33.38
C PRO A 241 18.51 1.29 -33.83
N ALA A 242 19.49 0.51 -33.36
CA ALA A 242 20.85 0.59 -33.87
C ALA A 242 20.80 0.20 -35.36
N GLY A 243 21.00 1.17 -36.24
CA GLY A 243 21.00 0.99 -37.68
C GLY A 243 22.18 0.15 -38.18
#